data_AF-A0A5B9QA41-F1
#
_entry.id   AF-A0A5B9QA41-F1
#
_cell.length_a   1.000
_cell.length_b   1.000
_cell.length_c   1.000
_cell.angle_alpha   90.00
_cell.angle_beta   90.00
_cell.angle_gamma   90.00
#
_symmetry.space_group_name_H-M   'P 1'
#
loop_
_entity.id
_entity.type
_entity.pdbx_description
1 polymer ?
#
loop_
_entity_poly.entity_id
_entity_poly.type
_entity_poly.pdbx_seq_one_letter_code
_entity_poly.pdbx_strand_id
1 'polypeptide(L)'
;MLTRYKMRYMKSLPKEAPEAAEGAIRQDTRKHTKHCLRPTQELVERYQANNCTWDEFADEYGALLNARFSEDCRAFDELARLAMEGDVFLGCSCPTQQNPDVTHCHTVLALRFMQEHYPLLTIKLPIA
;
A
#
# COMPACT_ATOMS: atom_id res chain seq x y z
N MET A 1 -7.46 -12.22 -1.21
CA MET A 1 -6.19 -11.87 -0.52
C MET A 1 -5.84 -10.40 -0.79
N LEU A 2 -5.20 -9.69 0.15
CA LEU A 2 -4.63 -8.35 -0.08
C LEU A 2 -3.08 -8.42 -0.08
N THR A 3 -2.44 -7.91 -1.12
CA THR A 3 -0.97 -7.85 -1.17
C THR A 3 -0.51 -6.65 -1.99
N ARG A 4 0.77 -6.32 -1.90
CA ARG A 4 1.43 -5.45 -2.88
C ARG A 4 1.90 -6.32 -4.06
N TYR A 5 1.81 -5.81 -5.29
CA TYR A 5 2.49 -6.46 -6.42
C TYR A 5 3.97 -6.06 -6.51
N LYS A 6 4.82 -6.98 -6.98
CA LYS A 6 6.24 -6.66 -7.24
C LYS A 6 6.31 -5.69 -8.43
N MET A 7 6.59 -4.43 -8.16
CA MET A 7 7.03 -3.52 -9.21
C MET A 7 8.42 -3.95 -9.67
N ARG A 8 8.48 -4.75 -10.73
CA ARG A 8 9.69 -4.83 -11.55
C ARG A 8 9.80 -3.50 -12.30
N TYR A 9 11.01 -3.00 -12.51
CA TYR A 9 11.33 -1.76 -13.25
C TYR A 9 10.82 -1.72 -14.72
N MET A 10 9.98 -2.69 -15.12
CA MET A 10 9.38 -2.81 -16.45
C MET A 10 7.90 -2.43 -16.38
N LYS A 11 7.45 -1.70 -17.40
CA LYS A 11 6.08 -1.21 -17.62
C LYS A 11 4.98 -2.29 -17.67
N SER A 12 5.28 -3.55 -17.37
CA SER A 12 4.37 -4.68 -17.40
C SER A 12 4.73 -5.73 -16.34
N LEU A 13 3.70 -6.24 -15.66
CA LEU A 13 3.81 -7.46 -14.86
C LEU A 13 4.09 -8.65 -15.80
N PRO A 14 4.96 -9.61 -15.41
CA PRO A 14 5.09 -10.87 -16.13
C PRO A 14 3.70 -11.53 -16.24
N LYS A 15 3.33 -12.08 -17.40
CA LYS A 15 2.03 -12.77 -17.59
C LYS A 15 1.82 -13.93 -16.61
N GLU A 16 2.91 -14.47 -16.08
CA GLU A 16 2.96 -15.60 -15.15
C GLU A 16 2.94 -15.16 -13.67
N ALA A 17 2.99 -13.85 -13.41
CA ALA A 17 2.93 -13.32 -12.07
C ALA A 17 1.50 -13.51 -11.53
N PRO A 18 1.30 -13.98 -10.29
CA PRO A 18 -0.04 -14.09 -9.70
C PRO A 18 -0.83 -12.77 -9.77
N GLU A 19 -0.12 -11.64 -9.77
CA GLU A 19 -0.69 -10.28 -9.88
C GLU A 19 -1.17 -9.91 -11.30
N ALA A 20 -0.82 -10.74 -12.28
CA ALA A 20 -1.24 -10.66 -13.68
C ALA A 20 -2.33 -11.67 -14.04
N ALA A 21 -2.77 -12.53 -13.09
CA ALA A 21 -3.85 -13.47 -13.31
C ALA A 21 -5.15 -12.76 -13.70
N GLU A 22 -5.91 -13.38 -14.60
CA GLU A 22 -7.18 -12.87 -15.09
C GLU A 22 -8.19 -12.79 -13.91
N GLY A 23 -8.72 -11.60 -13.64
CA GLY A 23 -9.63 -11.34 -12.51
C GLY A 23 -9.00 -10.68 -11.26
N ALA A 24 -7.69 -10.52 -11.21
CA ALA A 24 -7.01 -9.78 -10.13
C ALA A 24 -7.42 -8.29 -10.10
N ILE A 25 -7.84 -7.79 -8.94
CA ILE A 25 -8.26 -6.39 -8.74
C ILE A 25 -7.04 -5.53 -8.40
N ARG A 26 -6.86 -4.42 -9.13
CA ARG A 26 -5.75 -3.49 -8.90
C ARG A 26 -6.23 -2.22 -8.22
N GLN A 27 -5.55 -1.84 -7.14
CA GLN A 27 -5.83 -0.62 -6.38
C GLN A 27 -4.59 0.26 -6.34
N ASP A 28 -4.69 1.46 -6.91
CA ASP A 28 -3.57 2.40 -6.96
C ASP A 28 -3.57 3.33 -5.74
N THR A 29 -2.54 3.21 -4.92
CA THR A 29 -2.41 3.93 -3.65
C THR A 29 -1.37 5.06 -3.72
N ARG A 30 -0.95 5.47 -4.92
CA ARG A 30 0.00 6.58 -5.09
C ARG A 30 -0.57 7.89 -4.53
N LYS A 31 0.33 8.78 -4.10
CA LYS A 31 0.01 10.09 -3.49
C LYS A 31 -1.00 10.95 -4.27
N HIS A 32 -1.08 10.79 -5.60
CA HIS A 32 -1.98 11.55 -6.47
C HIS A 32 -3.37 10.91 -6.67
N THR A 33 -3.61 9.68 -6.19
CA THR A 33 -4.93 9.04 -6.29
C THR A 33 -5.87 9.52 -5.19
N LYS A 34 -7.13 9.04 -5.15
CA LYS A 34 -8.09 9.33 -4.07
C LYS A 34 -8.30 8.14 -3.12
N HIS A 35 -7.39 7.17 -3.13
CA HIS A 35 -7.53 5.92 -2.38
C HIS A 35 -7.43 6.13 -0.87
N CYS A 36 -8.18 5.37 -0.05
CA CYS A 36 -8.18 5.48 1.42
C CYS A 36 -6.78 5.28 2.03
N LEU A 37 -6.00 4.35 1.48
CA LEU A 37 -4.62 4.06 1.86
C LEU A 37 -3.55 5.00 1.26
N ARG A 38 -3.90 6.07 0.53
CA ARG A 38 -2.86 6.94 -0.07
C ARG A 38 -2.08 7.72 0.98
N PRO A 39 -0.75 7.90 0.88
CA PRO A 39 -0.06 8.89 1.68
C PRO A 39 -0.41 10.30 1.18
N THR A 40 -0.16 11.34 1.99
CA THR A 40 -0.19 12.71 1.47
C THR A 40 1.04 12.97 0.61
N GLN A 41 0.93 13.95 -0.30
CA GLN A 41 2.06 14.35 -1.12
C GLN A 41 3.23 14.86 -0.27
N GLU A 42 2.93 15.66 0.75
CA GLU A 42 3.89 16.22 1.69
C GLU A 42 4.69 15.15 2.45
N LEU A 43 4.04 14.13 3.00
CA LEU A 43 4.74 13.04 3.70
C LEU A 43 5.76 12.34 2.79
N VAL A 44 5.35 12.04 1.55
CA VAL A 44 6.22 11.37 0.58
C VAL A 44 7.39 12.26 0.19
N GLU A 45 7.14 13.54 -0.07
CA GLU A 45 8.19 14.49 -0.48
C GLU A 45 9.19 14.75 0.64
N ARG A 46 8.72 14.86 1.89
CA ARG A 46 9.59 15.04 3.04
C ARG A 46 10.51 13.84 3.26
N TYR A 47 9.97 12.62 3.16
CA TYR A 47 10.79 11.41 3.26
C TYR A 47 11.77 11.26 2.09
N GLN A 48 11.32 11.48 0.85
CA GLN A 48 12.19 11.40 -0.35
C GLN A 48 13.28 12.47 -0.40
N ALA A 49 13.06 13.62 0.24
CA ALA A 49 14.05 14.68 0.39
C ALA A 49 15.02 14.43 1.57
N ASN A 50 14.91 13.31 2.29
CA ASN A 50 15.64 13.01 3.52
C ASN A 50 15.44 14.06 4.64
N ASN A 51 14.27 14.72 4.67
CA ASN A 51 13.91 15.70 5.69
C ASN A 51 13.21 15.06 6.91
N CYS A 52 12.96 13.76 6.88
CA CYS A 52 12.54 12.97 8.03
C CYS A 52 13.09 11.54 7.91
N THR A 53 13.17 10.86 9.05
CA THR A 53 13.51 9.45 9.14
C THR A 53 12.36 8.55 8.67
N TRP A 54 12.65 7.26 8.48
CA TRP A 54 11.62 6.27 8.16
C TRP A 54 10.61 6.11 9.30
N ASP A 55 11.07 6.10 10.56
CA ASP A 55 10.20 5.93 11.72
C ASP A 55 9.24 7.11 11.86
N GLU A 56 9.73 8.35 11.70
CA GLU A 56 8.86 9.55 11.67
C GLU A 56 7.84 9.48 10.54
N PHE A 57 8.25 9.05 9.34
CA PHE A 57 7.32 8.84 8.23
C PHE A 57 6.27 7.77 8.56
N ALA A 58 6.70 6.66 9.19
CA ALA A 58 5.82 5.55 9.51
C ALA A 58 4.78 5.94 10.57
N ASP A 59 5.18 6.66 11.60
CA ASP A 59 4.31 7.16 12.65
C ASP A 59 3.27 8.14 12.09
N GLU A 60 3.70 9.14 11.31
CA GLU A 60 2.79 10.13 10.75
C GLU A 60 1.83 9.50 9.72
N TYR A 61 2.32 8.56 8.91
CA TYR A 61 1.46 7.83 7.99
C TYR A 61 0.46 6.92 8.71
N GLY A 62 0.88 6.26 9.79
CA GLY A 62 0.00 5.48 10.66
C GLY A 62 -1.08 6.35 11.30
N ALA A 63 -0.71 7.53 11.82
CA ALA A 63 -1.65 8.50 12.37
C ALA A 63 -2.67 8.98 11.31
N LEU A 64 -2.22 9.23 10.09
CA LEU A 64 -3.09 9.58 8.97
C LEU A 64 -4.12 8.48 8.66
N LEU A 65 -3.69 7.21 8.62
CA LEU A 65 -4.62 6.09 8.37
C LEU A 65 -5.62 5.95 9.50
N ASN A 66 -5.18 6.03 10.76
CA ASN A 66 -6.05 5.98 11.92
C ASN A 66 -7.10 7.10 11.92
N ALA A 67 -6.69 8.33 11.60
CA ALA A 67 -7.61 9.46 11.48
C ALA A 67 -8.68 9.21 10.41
N ARG A 68 -8.27 8.77 9.21
CA ARG A 68 -9.20 8.45 8.12
C ARG A 68 -10.12 7.28 8.44
N PHE A 69 -9.60 6.25 9.09
CA PHE A 69 -10.38 5.09 9.50
C PHE A 69 -11.44 5.47 10.53
N SER A 70 -11.08 6.33 11.48
CA SER A 70 -12.01 6.84 12.50
C SER A 70 -13.07 7.78 11.90
N GLU A 71 -12.73 8.53 10.86
CA GLU A 71 -13.64 9.43 10.16
C GLU A 71 -14.62 8.67 9.24
N ASP A 72 -14.11 7.74 8.43
CA ASP A 72 -14.92 6.89 7.54
C ASP A 72 -14.26 5.53 7.29
N CYS A 73 -14.63 4.54 8.10
CA CYS A 73 -14.15 3.17 7.94
C CYS A 73 -14.70 2.48 6.69
N ARG A 74 -15.79 2.96 6.06
CA ARG A 74 -16.48 2.25 4.98
C ARG A 74 -15.59 2.03 3.75
N ALA A 75 -14.71 2.98 3.45
CA ALA A 75 -13.76 2.84 2.35
C ALA A 75 -12.70 1.75 2.62
N PHE A 76 -12.39 1.50 3.88
CA PHE A 76 -11.50 0.42 4.30
C PHE A 76 -12.25 -0.92 4.35
N ASP A 77 -13.50 -0.91 4.81
CA ASP A 77 -14.38 -2.09 4.84
C ASP A 77 -14.62 -2.61 3.43
N GLU A 78 -14.88 -1.72 2.47
CA GLU A 78 -15.05 -2.09 1.07
C GLU A 78 -13.78 -2.70 0.48
N LEU A 79 -12.60 -2.15 0.82
CA LEU A 79 -11.33 -2.74 0.40
C LEU A 79 -11.12 -4.13 1.01
N ALA A 80 -11.44 -4.30 2.29
CA ALA A 80 -11.35 -5.59 2.97
C ALA A 80 -12.31 -6.61 2.34
N ARG A 81 -13.55 -6.21 2.04
CA ARG A 81 -14.56 -7.03 1.35
C ARG A 81 -14.06 -7.48 -0.01
N LEU A 82 -13.57 -6.56 -0.85
CA LEU A 82 -12.98 -6.89 -2.16
C LEU A 82 -11.84 -7.90 -2.02
N ALA A 83 -11.01 -7.74 -0.99
CA ALA A 83 -9.89 -8.64 -0.73
C ALA A 83 -10.29 -9.96 -0.05
N MET A 84 -11.51 -10.11 0.45
CA MET A 84 -12.07 -11.41 0.86
C MET A 84 -12.65 -12.16 -0.34
N GLU A 85 -13.24 -11.45 -1.30
CA GLU A 85 -13.88 -12.02 -2.50
C GLU A 85 -12.89 -12.38 -3.60
N GLY A 86 -11.74 -11.72 -3.64
CA GLY A 86 -10.73 -11.96 -4.66
C GLY A 86 -9.34 -11.48 -4.29
N ASP A 87 -8.43 -11.54 -5.24
CA ASP A 87 -7.06 -11.09 -5.07
C ASP A 87 -6.93 -9.61 -5.43
N VAL A 88 -6.63 -8.80 -4.42
CA VAL A 88 -6.44 -7.35 -4.52
C VAL A 88 -4.96 -7.00 -4.40
N PHE A 89 -4.49 -6.21 -5.36
CA PHE A 89 -3.09 -5.81 -5.48
C PHE A 89 -2.93 -4.30 -5.32
N LEU A 90 -2.24 -3.89 -4.26
CA LEU A 90 -1.91 -2.49 -3.99
C LEU A 90 -0.71 -2.04 -4.83
N GLY A 91 -0.90 -0.97 -5.60
CA GLY A 91 0.11 -0.31 -6.39
C GLY A 91 0.73 0.89 -5.70
N CYS A 92 2.05 1.01 -5.80
CA CYS A 92 2.84 2.16 -5.40
C CYS A 92 4.07 2.26 -6.31
N SER A 93 4.63 3.46 -6.46
CA SER A 93 5.81 3.73 -7.29
C SER A 93 7.16 3.26 -6.72
N CYS A 94 7.24 2.70 -5.50
CA CYS A 94 8.50 2.16 -4.95
C CYS A 94 8.75 0.70 -5.42
N PRO A 95 10.00 0.22 -5.45
CA PRO A 95 11.24 0.95 -5.15
C PRO A 95 11.58 1.99 -6.24
N THR A 96 12.27 3.07 -5.85
CA THR A 96 12.82 4.09 -6.75
C THR A 96 14.31 4.30 -6.46
N GLN A 97 15.00 5.12 -7.27
CA GLN A 97 16.39 5.51 -6.96
C GLN A 97 16.51 6.22 -5.60
N GLN A 98 15.52 7.02 -5.22
CA GLN A 98 15.48 7.74 -3.93
C GLN A 98 14.99 6.87 -2.77
N ASN A 99 14.30 5.77 -3.04
CA ASN A 99 13.84 4.82 -2.03
C ASN A 99 13.98 3.38 -2.55
N PRO A 100 15.20 2.83 -2.51
CA PRO A 100 15.50 1.52 -3.09
C PRO A 100 14.95 0.36 -2.24
N ASP A 101 14.72 0.59 -0.95
CA ASP A 101 14.22 -0.43 -0.04
C ASP A 101 12.69 -0.56 -0.15
N VAL A 102 12.21 -1.72 -0.59
CA VAL A 102 10.79 -2.01 -0.74
C VAL A 102 10.06 -2.14 0.60
N THR A 103 10.79 -2.51 1.67
CA THR A 103 10.26 -2.63 3.02
C THR A 103 9.96 -1.26 3.61
N HIS A 104 10.70 -0.22 3.17
CA HIS A 104 10.49 1.18 3.51
C HIS A 104 9.47 1.84 2.58
N CYS A 105 8.29 1.24 2.44
CA CYS A 105 7.24 1.78 1.59
C CYS A 105 5.90 1.89 2.31
N HIS A 106 5.15 2.95 2.02
CA HIS A 106 3.84 3.19 2.62
C HIS A 106 2.87 2.01 2.41
N THR A 107 2.97 1.26 1.29
CA THR A 107 2.08 0.11 1.10
C THR A 107 2.38 -1.04 2.05
N VAL A 108 3.62 -1.17 2.54
CA VAL A 108 3.94 -2.15 3.60
C VAL A 108 3.25 -1.75 4.90
N LEU A 109 3.34 -0.47 5.26
CA LEU A 109 2.64 0.08 6.42
C LEU A 109 1.12 -0.05 6.27
N ALA A 110 0.58 0.24 5.09
CA ALA A 110 -0.84 0.11 4.79
C ALA A 110 -1.34 -1.35 4.91
N LEU A 111 -0.54 -2.32 4.46
CA LEU A 111 -0.87 -3.73 4.62
C LEU A 111 -0.85 -4.17 6.08
N ARG A 112 0.12 -3.69 6.87
CA ARG A 112 0.14 -3.92 8.33
C ARG A 112 -1.08 -3.32 9.01
N PHE A 113 -1.43 -2.08 8.67
CA PHE A 113 -2.64 -1.42 9.15
C PHE A 113 -3.90 -2.25 8.83
N MET A 114 -4.04 -2.71 7.59
CA MET A 114 -5.17 -3.58 7.22
C MET A 114 -5.14 -4.92 7.97
N GLN A 115 -3.97 -5.47 8.30
CA GLN A 115 -3.84 -6.71 9.06
C GLN A 115 -4.34 -6.56 10.49
N GLU A 116 -4.03 -5.42 11.12
CA GLU A 116 -4.42 -5.11 12.49
C GLU A 116 -5.93 -4.87 12.61
N HIS A 117 -6.52 -4.12 11.66
CA HIS A 117 -7.95 -3.79 11.69
C HIS A 117 -8.85 -4.90 11.12
N TYR A 118 -8.32 -5.74 10.23
CA TYR A 118 -9.06 -6.84 9.60
C TYR A 118 -8.29 -8.17 9.78
N PRO A 119 -8.27 -8.75 10.99
CA PRO A 119 -7.44 -9.90 11.32
C PRO A 119 -7.80 -11.18 10.55
N LEU A 120 -9.01 -11.26 10.00
CA LEU A 120 -9.45 -12.37 9.14
C LEU A 120 -8.96 -12.24 7.69
N LEU A 121 -8.43 -11.08 7.30
CA LEU A 121 -7.97 -10.83 5.94
C LEU A 121 -6.65 -11.54 5.69
N THR A 122 -6.57 -12.32 4.61
CA THR A 122 -5.30 -12.90 4.18
C THR A 122 -4.44 -11.82 3.54
N ILE A 123 -3.41 -11.38 4.26
CA ILE A 123 -2.45 -10.38 3.81
C ILE A 123 -1.10 -11.01 3.50
N LYS A 124 -0.49 -10.63 2.37
CA LYS A 124 0.91 -10.97 2.06
C LYS A 124 1.76 -9.71 2.03
N LEU A 125 2.81 -9.68 2.84
CA LEU A 125 3.81 -8.62 2.83
C LEU A 125 4.90 -8.96 1.80
N PRO A 126 5.53 -7.95 1.16
CA PRO A 126 6.70 -8.20 0.34
C PRO A 126 7.85 -8.74 1.21
N ILE A 127 8.54 -9.75 0.69
CA ILE A 127 9.77 -10.27 1.29
C ILE A 127 10.91 -9.32 0.89
N ALA A 128 11.75 -8.96 1.87
CA ALA A 128 12.96 -8.15 1.68
C ALA A 128 13.95 -8.84 0.73
#